data_AF-D8UK75-F1
#
_entry.id   AF-D8UK75-F1
#
_cell.length_a   1.000
_cell.length_b   1.000
_cell.length_c   1.000
_cell.angle_alpha   90.00
_cell.angle_beta   90.00
_cell.angle_gamma   90.00
#
_symmetry.space_group_name_H-M   'P 1'
#
loop_
_entity.id
_entity.type
_entity.pdbx_description
1 polymer ?
#
loop_
_entity_poly.entity_id
_entity_poly.type
_entity_poly.pdbx_seq_one_letter_code
_entity_poly.pdbx_strand_id
1 'polypeptide(L)'
;MQADTSYGQEPQQTRSARTNQDGAGPSGAVKRLLCAEPLEPSPSRPLPKTLSLGLFVSWHTLGAKSRHNCLTLRRIPCVEDLQGLARDLMTRAFSPGTMPAHLSATSSRLYYHYTPEQECLSLPSDVVRTHLKLIVTYDGWEYVVYERKLRTDPTHQEDDETPLLVTVVEFESTALVIGHLGIRVLLVSYPTVSIRKDFLDDIDYRLRADPENFKGILS
;
A
#
# COMPACT_ATOMS: atom_id res chain seq x y z
N MET A 1 -26.68 -26.94 -49.70
CA MET A 1 -27.03 -25.55 -50.07
C MET A 1 -26.30 -24.67 -49.08
N GLN A 2 -25.09 -24.22 -49.44
CA GLN A 2 -24.74 -23.02 -50.21
C GLN A 2 -24.44 -21.85 -49.26
N ALA A 3 -23.32 -21.21 -49.57
CA ALA A 3 -22.58 -20.21 -48.81
C ALA A 3 -23.34 -18.88 -48.69
N ASP A 4 -22.90 -17.96 -47.82
CA ASP A 4 -22.02 -16.89 -48.32
C ASP A 4 -21.40 -16.01 -47.24
N THR A 5 -20.31 -15.40 -47.69
CA THR A 5 -19.26 -14.65 -47.02
C THR A 5 -19.63 -13.17 -46.97
N SER A 6 -19.15 -12.39 -45.98
CA SER A 6 -18.93 -10.96 -46.22
C SER A 6 -17.74 -10.43 -45.43
N TYR A 7 -16.90 -9.75 -46.20
CA TYR A 7 -15.62 -9.14 -45.89
C TYR A 7 -15.77 -7.86 -45.05
N GLY A 8 -14.78 -7.60 -44.19
CA GLY A 8 -14.51 -6.28 -43.62
C GLY A 8 -13.00 -6.04 -43.57
N GLN A 9 -12.50 -5.22 -44.50
CA GLN A 9 -11.14 -4.68 -44.47
C GLN A 9 -11.19 -3.20 -44.88
N GLU A 10 -10.59 -2.35 -44.05
CA GLU A 10 -9.79 -1.13 -44.32
C GLU A 10 -9.73 -0.25 -43.04
N PRO A 11 -8.73 0.63 -42.82
CA PRO A 11 -7.95 1.34 -43.83
C PRO A 11 -6.43 1.40 -43.69
N GLN A 12 -5.84 1.77 -44.82
CA GLN A 12 -4.44 1.96 -45.13
C GLN A 12 -3.82 3.20 -44.46
N GLN A 13 -2.55 3.04 -44.10
CA GLN A 13 -1.65 4.09 -43.64
C GLN A 13 -1.27 5.03 -44.79
N THR A 14 -1.35 6.33 -44.53
CA THR A 14 -0.73 7.37 -45.35
C THR A 14 0.23 8.17 -44.47
N ARG A 15 1.52 8.20 -44.82
CA ARG A 15 2.31 9.42 -44.69
C ARG A 15 3.57 9.38 -45.56
N SER A 16 3.63 10.42 -46.39
CA SER A 16 4.55 10.67 -47.48
C SER A 16 5.96 11.04 -47.04
N ALA A 17 6.93 10.63 -47.85
CA ALA A 17 8.26 11.21 -47.93
C ALA A 17 8.29 12.38 -48.94
N ARG A 18 8.97 13.47 -48.59
CA ARG A 18 9.56 14.49 -49.48
C ARG A 18 10.85 14.99 -48.78
N THR A 19 12.05 14.73 -49.30
CA THR A 19 12.80 15.37 -50.42
C THR A 19 13.57 16.63 -50.00
N ASN A 20 14.88 16.43 -49.86
CA ASN A 20 16.05 17.21 -50.31
C ASN A 20 16.24 18.73 -50.03
N GLN A 21 17.50 19.00 -49.66
CA GLN A 21 18.47 19.90 -50.31
C GLN A 21 18.89 21.22 -49.61
N ASP A 22 20.22 21.34 -49.58
CA ASP A 22 21.09 22.51 -49.74
C ASP A 22 21.38 23.49 -48.57
N GLY A 23 22.67 23.80 -48.44
CA GLY A 23 23.14 25.03 -47.81
C GLY A 23 24.49 24.94 -47.10
N ALA A 24 25.60 24.85 -47.86
CA ALA A 24 26.92 25.18 -47.35
C ALA A 24 27.15 26.70 -47.36
N GLY A 25 27.68 27.26 -46.27
CA GLY A 25 28.16 28.64 -46.20
C GLY A 25 28.61 29.02 -44.77
N PRO A 26 29.90 29.33 -44.54
CA PRO A 26 30.40 29.74 -43.24
C PRO A 26 30.44 31.28 -43.13
N SER A 27 29.99 31.84 -42.01
CA SER A 27 30.32 33.23 -41.67
C SER A 27 30.24 33.45 -40.16
N GLY A 28 31.30 34.03 -39.62
CA GLY A 28 31.55 34.13 -38.19
C GLY A 28 30.57 35.03 -37.44
N ALA A 29 30.24 34.59 -36.23
CA ALA A 29 29.85 35.48 -35.15
C ALA A 29 30.31 34.85 -33.83
N VAL A 30 31.29 35.49 -33.19
CA VAL A 30 31.73 35.18 -31.84
C VAL A 30 30.57 35.50 -30.88
N LYS A 31 29.76 34.51 -30.54
CA LYS A 31 28.80 34.60 -29.45
C LYS A 31 29.56 34.33 -28.15
N ARG A 32 29.94 35.40 -27.45
CA ARG A 32 30.36 35.33 -26.04
C ARG A 32 29.22 34.69 -25.25
N LEU A 33 29.43 33.46 -24.77
CA LEU A 33 28.63 32.89 -23.69
C LEU A 33 28.77 33.82 -22.48
N LEU A 34 27.73 34.59 -22.19
CA LEU A 34 27.53 35.11 -20.85
C LEU A 34 27.12 33.90 -20.01
N CYS A 35 28.01 33.45 -19.14
CA CYS A 35 27.69 32.50 -18.10
C CYS A 35 26.49 33.04 -17.32
N ALA A 36 25.35 32.38 -17.45
CA ALA A 36 24.20 32.64 -16.60
C ALA A 36 24.65 32.40 -15.15
N GLU A 37 24.47 33.40 -14.30
CA GLU A 37 24.63 33.24 -12.86
C GLU A 37 23.71 32.09 -12.39
N PRO A 38 24.18 31.21 -11.49
CA PRO A 38 23.30 30.21 -10.89
C PRO A 38 22.24 30.96 -10.10
N LEU A 39 20.99 30.91 -10.58
CA LEU A 39 19.83 31.28 -9.78
C LEU A 39 19.82 30.37 -8.56
N GLU A 40 20.24 30.92 -7.42
CA GLU A 40 20.03 30.32 -6.11
C GLU A 40 18.56 29.85 -6.03
N PRO A 41 18.29 28.57 -5.70
CA PRO A 41 16.94 28.09 -5.59
C PRO A 41 16.21 28.93 -4.55
N SER A 42 15.17 29.65 -4.98
CA SER A 42 14.25 30.35 -4.08
C SER A 42 13.88 29.43 -2.91
N PRO A 43 13.80 29.92 -1.66
CA PRO A 43 13.37 29.13 -0.53
C PRO A 43 11.99 28.57 -0.85
N SER A 44 12.00 27.31 -1.25
CA SER A 44 10.82 26.63 -1.76
C SER A 44 9.77 26.67 -0.68
N ARG A 45 8.57 27.09 -1.06
CA ARG A 45 7.38 27.05 -0.21
C ARG A 45 7.38 25.67 0.49
N PRO A 46 7.34 25.61 1.83
CA PRO A 46 7.45 24.34 2.53
C PRO A 46 6.42 23.39 1.96
N LEU A 47 6.87 22.22 1.49
CA LEU A 47 5.96 21.20 0.95
C LEU A 47 4.87 20.96 1.99
N PRO A 48 3.60 20.84 1.57
CA PRO A 48 2.53 20.49 2.50
C PRO A 48 2.91 19.18 3.21
N LYS A 49 2.98 19.24 4.54
CA LYS A 49 3.36 18.09 5.37
C LYS A 49 2.36 16.96 5.10
N THR A 50 2.86 15.86 4.56
CA THR A 50 2.08 14.66 4.26
C THR A 50 2.06 13.75 5.47
N LEU A 51 0.88 13.22 5.74
CA LEU A 51 0.66 12.21 6.77
C LEU A 51 1.03 10.86 6.18
N SER A 52 1.92 10.11 6.84
CA SER A 52 2.18 8.70 6.49
C SER A 52 1.62 7.78 7.55
N LEU A 53 1.19 6.59 7.13
CA LEU A 53 0.61 5.59 8.03
C LEU A 53 1.52 4.38 8.15
N GLY A 54 1.57 3.84 9.36
CA GLY A 54 2.25 2.59 9.68
C GLY A 54 1.32 1.64 10.43
N LEU A 55 1.46 0.34 10.20
CA LEU A 55 0.87 -0.71 11.04
C LEU A 55 1.98 -1.39 11.83
N PHE A 56 1.97 -1.20 13.14
CA PHE A 56 2.85 -1.94 14.04
C PHE A 56 2.14 -3.21 14.51
N VAL A 57 2.77 -4.35 14.27
CA VAL A 57 2.25 -5.69 14.58
C VAL A 57 3.18 -6.34 15.59
N SER A 58 2.63 -6.79 16.71
CA SER A 58 3.36 -7.56 17.71
C SER A 58 2.75 -8.94 17.88
N TRP A 59 3.52 -9.98 17.60
CA TRP A 59 3.14 -11.36 17.87
C TRP A 59 3.78 -11.81 19.16
N HIS A 60 2.97 -12.34 20.08
CA HIS A 60 3.44 -13.01 21.27
C HIS A 60 3.31 -14.52 21.05
N THR A 61 4.36 -15.27 21.40
CA THR A 61 4.39 -16.72 21.19
C THR A 61 4.32 -17.50 22.50
N LEU A 62 4.02 -18.80 22.44
CA LEU A 62 3.95 -19.69 23.61
C LEU A 62 5.26 -19.69 24.43
N GLY A 63 6.40 -19.50 23.79
CA GLY A 63 7.71 -19.40 24.43
C GLY A 63 8.01 -18.05 25.10
N ALA A 64 7.01 -17.20 25.34
CA ALA A 64 7.14 -15.83 25.87
C ALA A 64 8.03 -14.91 25.03
N LYS A 65 8.32 -15.27 23.78
CA LYS A 65 9.02 -14.41 22.83
C LYS A 65 8.01 -13.49 22.15
N SER A 66 8.43 -12.26 21.90
CA SER A 66 7.68 -11.34 21.06
C SER A 66 8.45 -11.03 19.78
N ARG A 67 7.73 -10.96 18.66
CA ARG A 67 8.25 -10.45 17.40
C ARG A 67 7.43 -9.24 17.00
N HIS A 68 8.14 -8.18 16.64
CA HIS A 68 7.55 -6.91 16.27
C HIS A 68 7.85 -6.60 14.81
N ASN A 69 6.90 -6.00 14.11
CA ASN A 69 7.09 -5.50 12.76
C ASN A 69 6.40 -4.14 12.62
N CYS A 70 7.00 -3.21 11.88
CA CYS A 70 6.41 -1.91 11.57
C CYS A 70 6.30 -1.79 10.06
N LEU A 71 5.07 -1.67 9.56
CA LEU A 71 4.76 -1.73 8.15
C LEU A 71 4.28 -0.38 7.67
N THR A 72 5.09 0.28 6.85
CA THR A 72 4.63 1.45 6.10
C THR A 72 3.46 1.04 5.22
N LEU A 73 2.37 1.80 5.31
CA LEU A 73 1.15 1.55 4.56
C LEU A 73 1.05 2.49 3.37
N ARG A 74 0.80 1.94 2.17
CA ARG A 74 0.36 2.71 1.02
C ARG A 74 -1.14 2.60 0.83
N ARG A 75 -1.75 3.71 0.43
CA ARG A 75 -3.18 3.75 0.11
C ARG A 75 -3.44 3.02 -1.22
N ILE A 76 -4.53 2.27 -1.26
CA ILE A 76 -5.10 1.70 -2.49
C ILE A 76 -6.54 2.19 -2.65
N PRO A 77 -7.04 2.43 -3.87
CA PRO A 77 -8.42 2.88 -4.06
C PRO A 77 -9.43 1.82 -3.61
N CYS A 78 -9.18 0.56 -3.96
CA CYS A 78 -9.94 -0.61 -3.49
C CYS A 78 -9.05 -1.86 -3.49
N VAL A 79 -9.57 -2.97 -2.96
CA VAL A 79 -8.83 -4.24 -2.82
C VAL A 79 -8.59 -4.90 -4.18
N GLU A 80 -9.46 -4.66 -5.15
CA GLU A 80 -9.35 -5.16 -6.52
C GLU A 80 -8.16 -4.54 -7.28
N ASP A 81 -7.68 -3.37 -6.83
CA ASP A 81 -6.50 -2.68 -7.38
C ASP A 81 -5.17 -3.20 -6.82
N LEU A 82 -5.19 -4.19 -5.92
CA LEU A 82 -3.98 -4.91 -5.52
C LEU A 82 -3.31 -5.53 -6.75
N GLN A 83 -1.98 -5.67 -6.69
CA GLN A 83 -1.18 -6.24 -7.78
C GLN A 83 -0.30 -7.38 -7.26
N GLY A 84 0.18 -8.22 -8.17
CA GLY A 84 1.09 -9.32 -7.87
C GLY A 84 0.50 -10.31 -6.86
N LEU A 85 1.38 -10.82 -5.99
CA LEU A 85 1.05 -11.86 -5.01
C LEU A 85 -0.12 -11.47 -4.09
N ALA A 86 -0.21 -10.21 -3.70
CA ALA A 86 -1.28 -9.69 -2.85
C ALA A 86 -2.67 -9.93 -3.43
N ARG A 87 -2.85 -9.62 -4.72
CA ARG A 87 -4.10 -9.83 -5.43
C ARG A 87 -4.45 -11.30 -5.53
N ASP A 88 -3.45 -12.12 -5.85
CA ASP A 88 -3.62 -13.57 -6.00
C ASP A 88 -4.05 -14.20 -4.67
N LEU A 89 -3.45 -13.78 -3.55
CA LEU A 89 -3.82 -14.23 -2.21
C LEU A 89 -5.25 -13.82 -1.85
N MET A 90 -5.62 -12.55 -2.06
CA MET A 90 -6.98 -12.07 -1.77
C MET A 90 -8.04 -12.79 -2.61
N THR A 91 -7.76 -13.03 -3.89
CA THR A 91 -8.67 -13.74 -4.81
C THR A 91 -8.84 -15.21 -4.43
N ARG A 92 -7.79 -15.84 -3.89
CA ARG A 92 -7.86 -17.23 -3.39
C ARG A 92 -8.54 -17.34 -2.03
N ALA A 93 -8.31 -16.37 -1.15
CA ALA A 93 -8.89 -16.35 0.19
C ALA A 93 -10.41 -16.13 0.15
N PHE A 94 -10.90 -15.33 -0.81
CA PHE A 94 -12.31 -14.99 -0.93
C PHE A 94 -12.84 -15.32 -2.32
N SER A 95 -13.70 -16.33 -2.40
CA SER A 95 -14.49 -16.59 -3.60
C SER A 95 -15.38 -15.39 -3.94
N PRO A 96 -15.80 -15.21 -5.21
CA PRO A 96 -16.72 -14.14 -5.60
C PRO A 96 -17.97 -14.12 -4.69
N GLY A 97 -18.27 -12.97 -4.10
CA GLY A 97 -19.41 -12.79 -3.18
C GLY A 97 -19.15 -13.16 -1.71
N THR A 98 -17.97 -13.67 -1.37
CA THR A 98 -17.57 -13.98 0.03
C THR A 98 -16.62 -12.96 0.65
N MET A 99 -16.23 -11.94 -0.13
CA MET A 99 -15.38 -10.86 0.34
C MET A 99 -16.05 -10.12 1.51
N PRO A 100 -15.34 -9.86 2.62
CA PRO A 100 -15.87 -9.07 3.72
C PRO A 100 -16.39 -7.72 3.27
N ALA A 101 -17.48 -7.26 3.88
CA ALA A 101 -18.17 -6.04 3.46
C ALA A 101 -17.21 -4.84 3.43
N HIS A 102 -16.34 -4.68 4.43
CA HIS A 102 -15.35 -3.59 4.53
C HIS A 102 -14.21 -3.65 3.51
N LEU A 103 -14.09 -4.73 2.74
CA LEU A 103 -13.11 -4.87 1.66
C LEU A 103 -13.73 -4.70 0.27
N SER A 104 -15.07 -4.68 0.19
CA SER A 104 -15.77 -4.51 -1.07
C SER A 104 -15.60 -3.10 -1.63
N ALA A 105 -15.55 -2.96 -2.96
CA ALA A 105 -15.56 -1.64 -3.62
C ALA A 105 -16.74 -0.73 -3.18
N THR A 106 -17.89 -1.30 -2.80
CA THR A 106 -19.03 -0.55 -2.26
C THR A 106 -18.75 0.09 -0.90
N SER A 107 -17.86 -0.49 -0.10
CA SER A 107 -17.47 0.02 1.21
C SER A 107 -16.40 1.11 1.17
N SER A 108 -15.78 1.36 0.01
CA SER A 108 -14.83 2.46 -0.20
C SER A 108 -15.44 3.85 0.02
N ARG A 109 -16.76 3.94 0.25
CA ARG A 109 -17.43 5.14 0.75
C ARG A 109 -17.11 5.41 2.22
N LEU A 110 -17.08 4.37 3.05
CA LEU A 110 -16.91 4.43 4.50
C LEU A 110 -15.47 4.23 4.95
N TYR A 111 -14.66 3.52 4.14
CA TYR A 111 -13.30 3.16 4.50
C TYR A 111 -12.27 3.72 3.51
N TYR A 112 -11.08 4.00 4.03
CA TYR A 112 -9.85 4.04 3.26
C TYR A 112 -9.16 2.69 3.34
N HIS A 113 -8.68 2.18 2.20
CA HIS A 113 -7.98 0.92 2.14
C HIS A 113 -6.47 1.13 1.98
N TYR A 114 -5.70 0.31 2.67
CA TYR A 114 -4.27 0.36 2.73
C TYR A 114 -3.67 -1.03 2.64
N THR A 115 -2.46 -1.08 2.11
CA THR A 115 -1.65 -2.29 2.08
C THR A 115 -0.20 -1.96 2.44
N PRO A 116 0.55 -2.86 3.09
CA PRO A 116 1.98 -2.66 3.32
C PRO A 116 2.75 -2.40 2.02
N GLU A 117 3.74 -1.51 2.09
CA GLU A 117 4.72 -1.32 1.03
C GLU A 117 5.66 -2.52 0.90
N GLN A 118 6.03 -3.12 2.03
CA GLN A 118 6.84 -4.32 2.08
C GLN A 118 5.94 -5.55 1.98
N GLU A 119 6.13 -6.31 0.91
CA GLU A 119 5.40 -7.56 0.71
C GLU A 119 5.85 -8.59 1.74
N CYS A 120 4.88 -9.26 2.37
CA CYS A 120 5.05 -10.46 3.20
C CYS A 120 5.63 -10.27 4.62
N LEU A 121 4.93 -10.79 5.63
CA LEU A 121 5.47 -10.94 6.98
C LEU A 121 5.72 -12.41 7.26
N SER A 122 6.92 -12.75 7.74
CA SER A 122 7.15 -14.07 8.34
C SER A 122 6.47 -14.12 9.71
N LEU A 123 5.50 -15.01 9.86
CA LEU A 123 4.83 -15.28 11.12
C LEU A 123 5.60 -16.33 11.93
N PRO A 124 5.70 -16.17 13.26
CA PRO A 124 6.10 -17.26 14.15
C PRO A 124 5.09 -18.43 14.08
N SER A 125 5.55 -19.66 14.27
CA SER A 125 4.70 -20.87 14.22
C SER A 125 3.79 -21.05 15.44
N ASP A 126 4.04 -20.34 16.54
CA ASP A 126 3.44 -20.55 17.86
C ASP A 126 2.80 -19.27 18.43
N VAL A 127 2.18 -18.44 17.58
CA VAL A 127 1.53 -17.18 17.98
C VAL A 127 0.30 -17.44 18.85
N VAL A 128 0.28 -16.86 20.06
CA VAL A 128 -0.86 -16.91 20.99
C VAL A 128 -1.66 -15.61 21.01
N ARG A 129 -1.04 -14.49 20.63
CA ARG A 129 -1.66 -13.17 20.70
C ARG A 129 -1.03 -12.25 19.68
N THR A 130 -1.86 -11.46 19.00
CA THR A 130 -1.42 -10.43 18.07
C THR A 130 -1.90 -9.07 18.56
N HIS A 131 -1.01 -8.10 18.72
CA HIS A 131 -1.35 -6.71 18.96
C HIS A 131 -1.09 -5.90 17.71
N LEU A 132 -2.06 -5.05 17.35
CA LEU A 132 -2.00 -4.13 16.24
C LEU A 132 -2.01 -2.71 16.80
N LYS A 133 -1.13 -1.86 16.28
CA LYS A 133 -1.15 -0.42 16.52
C LYS A 133 -1.13 0.32 15.18
N LEU A 134 -2.07 1.23 14.98
CA LEU A 134 -2.03 2.16 13.87
C LEU A 134 -1.15 3.35 14.28
N ILE A 135 -0.10 3.59 13.51
CA ILE A 135 0.84 4.67 13.71
C ILE A 135 0.60 5.72 12.62
N VAL A 136 0.56 6.98 13.03
CA VAL A 136 0.56 8.13 12.14
C VAL A 136 1.89 8.85 12.31
N THR A 137 2.59 9.09 11.21
CA THR A 137 3.79 9.93 11.20
C THR A 137 3.44 11.28 10.60
N TYR A 138 3.74 12.35 11.33
CA TYR A 138 3.55 13.73 10.89
C TYR A 138 4.71 14.59 11.39
N ASP A 139 5.36 15.32 10.48
CA ASP A 139 6.48 16.21 10.79
C ASP A 139 7.66 15.54 11.53
N GLY A 140 7.96 14.29 11.17
CA GLY A 140 9.02 13.50 11.79
C GLY A 140 8.64 12.88 13.16
N TRP A 141 7.45 13.15 13.67
CA TRP A 141 6.92 12.55 14.89
C TRP A 141 5.99 11.39 14.58
N GLU A 142 6.05 10.33 15.40
CA GLU A 142 5.18 9.16 15.31
C GLU A 142 4.18 9.14 16.48
N TYR A 143 2.92 8.89 16.14
CA TYR A 143 1.83 8.83 17.10
C TYR A 143 1.08 7.52 16.93
N VAL A 144 0.92 6.77 18.02
CA VAL A 144 -0.04 5.66 18.05
C VAL A 144 -1.43 6.27 18.12
N VAL A 145 -2.30 6.02 17.15
CA VAL A 145 -3.66 6.60 17.13
C VAL A 145 -4.75 5.56 17.39
N TYR A 146 -4.41 4.28 17.31
CA TYR A 146 -5.30 3.19 17.64
C TYR A 146 -4.50 1.95 18.06
N GLU A 147 -4.99 1.21 19.05
CA GLU A 147 -4.45 -0.11 19.45
C GLU A 147 -5.58 -1.14 19.51
N ARG A 148 -5.33 -2.33 18.97
CA ARG A 148 -6.25 -3.47 19.03
C ARG A 148 -5.50 -4.75 19.34
N LYS A 149 -6.00 -5.50 20.33
CA LYS A 149 -5.52 -6.85 20.64
C LYS A 149 -6.41 -7.84 19.91
N LEU A 150 -5.86 -8.50 18.89
CA LEU A 150 -6.54 -9.61 18.24
C LEU A 150 -6.46 -10.82 19.16
N ARG A 151 -7.62 -11.31 19.59
CA ARG A 151 -7.74 -12.56 20.33
C ARG A 151 -7.91 -13.69 19.33
N THR A 152 -7.28 -14.82 19.61
CA THR A 152 -7.39 -16.07 18.84
C THR A 152 -8.65 -16.87 19.16
N ASP A 153 -9.48 -16.42 20.10
CA ASP A 153 -10.71 -17.11 20.50
C ASP A 153 -11.88 -16.71 19.57
N PRO A 154 -12.43 -17.65 18.78
CA PRO A 154 -13.52 -17.39 17.84
C PRO A 154 -14.87 -17.13 18.52
N THR A 155 -14.99 -17.33 19.84
CA THR A 155 -16.27 -17.18 20.57
C THR A 155 -16.56 -15.75 21.02
N HIS A 156 -15.58 -14.86 20.95
CA HIS A 156 -15.77 -13.45 21.30
C HIS A 156 -16.22 -12.67 20.07
N GLN A 157 -17.50 -12.27 20.08
CA GLN A 157 -18.09 -11.33 19.14
C GLN A 157 -17.18 -10.10 19.03
N GLU A 158 -16.67 -9.81 17.83
CA GLU A 158 -15.94 -8.58 17.58
C GLU A 158 -16.85 -7.40 17.91
N ASP A 159 -16.35 -6.38 18.61
CA ASP A 159 -17.10 -5.13 18.77
C ASP A 159 -17.42 -4.59 17.37
N ASP A 160 -18.70 -4.49 17.04
CA ASP A 160 -19.24 -4.12 15.71
C ASP A 160 -18.80 -2.70 15.23
N GLU A 161 -18.11 -1.92 16.06
CA GLU A 161 -17.73 -0.52 15.79
C GLU A 161 -16.22 -0.24 15.92
N THR A 162 -15.34 -1.12 15.44
CA THR A 162 -13.90 -0.79 15.44
C THR A 162 -13.51 0.15 14.27
N PRO A 163 -12.74 1.23 14.52
CA PRO A 163 -12.29 2.15 13.46
C PRO A 163 -11.22 1.57 12.53
N LEU A 164 -10.60 0.46 12.95
CA LEU A 164 -9.56 -0.25 12.21
C LEU A 164 -9.96 -1.72 12.03
N LEU A 165 -10.18 -2.10 10.78
CA LEU A 165 -10.41 -3.47 10.35
C LEU A 165 -9.17 -3.97 9.61
N VAL A 166 -8.60 -5.08 10.07
CA VAL A 166 -7.42 -5.68 9.44
C VAL A 166 -7.77 -7.09 9.02
N THR A 167 -7.77 -7.33 7.71
CA THR A 167 -7.91 -8.65 7.13
C THR A 167 -6.53 -9.20 6.86
N VAL A 168 -6.14 -10.28 7.53
CA VAL A 168 -4.86 -10.95 7.31
C VAL A 168 -5.10 -12.21 6.50
N VAL A 169 -4.48 -12.30 5.32
CA VAL A 169 -4.43 -13.55 4.56
C VAL A 169 -3.11 -14.24 4.86
N GLU A 170 -3.19 -15.43 5.45
CA GLU A 170 -2.05 -16.26 5.80
C GLU A 170 -1.90 -17.37 4.77
N PHE A 171 -0.65 -17.67 4.39
CA PHE A 171 -0.34 -18.76 3.50
C PHE A 171 0.87 -19.54 3.99
N GLU A 172 0.75 -20.85 3.94
CA GLU A 172 1.86 -21.76 4.19
C GLU A 172 2.72 -21.83 2.92
N SER A 173 3.95 -21.33 3.00
CA SER A 173 4.91 -21.57 1.92
C SER A 173 5.39 -23.01 1.99
N THR A 174 5.25 -23.76 0.89
CA THR A 174 5.80 -25.12 0.78
C THR A 174 7.31 -25.06 1.00
N ALA A 175 7.75 -25.60 2.13
CA ALA A 175 9.14 -25.55 2.56
C ALA A 175 10.10 -26.13 1.50
N LEU A 176 11.14 -25.37 1.16
CA LEU A 176 12.31 -25.90 0.45
C LEU A 176 13.16 -26.71 1.45
N VAL A 177 13.23 -28.02 1.24
CA VAL A 177 14.15 -28.89 1.97
C VAL A 177 15.58 -28.56 1.52
N ILE A 178 16.32 -27.80 2.33
CA ILE A 178 17.77 -27.62 2.15
C ILE A 178 18.49 -28.65 3.02
N GLY A 179 18.66 -29.87 2.50
CA GLY A 179 19.49 -30.92 3.10
C GLY A 179 18.95 -31.59 4.38
N HIS A 180 19.83 -32.28 5.11
CA HIS A 180 19.52 -33.13 6.28
C HIS A 180 19.06 -32.40 7.56
N LEU A 181 18.62 -31.13 7.49
CA LEU A 181 18.48 -30.22 8.65
C LEU A 181 17.04 -29.81 9.00
N GLY A 182 16.05 -30.53 8.51
CA GLY A 182 14.66 -30.35 8.94
C GLY A 182 13.89 -29.31 8.12
N ILE A 183 12.61 -29.58 7.97
CA ILE A 183 11.65 -28.78 7.19
C ILE A 183 11.35 -27.50 7.97
N ARG A 184 11.63 -26.32 7.41
CA ARG A 184 11.13 -25.04 7.94
C ARG A 184 9.95 -24.57 7.09
N VAL A 185 8.74 -24.75 7.62
CA VAL A 185 7.54 -24.12 7.08
C VAL A 185 7.58 -22.65 7.49
N LEU A 186 7.58 -21.74 6.52
CA LEU A 186 7.44 -20.31 6.77
C LEU A 186 6.00 -19.93 6.44
N LEU A 187 5.24 -19.62 7.49
CA LEU A 187 3.93 -18.98 7.34
C LEU A 187 4.17 -17.52 6.99
N VAL A 188 3.53 -17.08 5.91
CA VAL A 188 3.65 -15.71 5.44
C VAL A 188 2.27 -15.07 5.47
N SER A 189 2.19 -13.83 5.93
CA SER A 189 0.93 -13.09 6.00
C SER A 189 0.94 -11.80 5.17
N TYR A 190 -0.21 -11.51 4.56
CA TYR A 190 -0.48 -10.26 3.85
C TYR A 190 -1.68 -9.54 4.48
N PRO A 191 -1.46 -8.47 5.27
CA PRO A 191 -2.55 -7.71 5.85
C PRO A 191 -3.09 -6.69 4.84
N THR A 192 -4.41 -6.67 4.65
CA THR A 192 -5.14 -5.54 4.05
C THR A 192 -5.83 -4.78 5.16
N VAL A 193 -5.58 -3.47 5.22
CA VAL A 193 -6.04 -2.61 6.31
C VAL A 193 -7.14 -1.69 5.79
N SER A 194 -8.30 -1.69 6.45
CA SER A 194 -9.39 -0.76 6.17
C SER A 194 -9.62 0.13 7.40
N ILE A 195 -9.54 1.43 7.18
CA ILE A 195 -9.65 2.44 8.23
C ILE A 195 -10.90 3.26 7.95
N ARG A 196 -11.76 3.45 8.94
CA ARG A 196 -12.93 4.33 8.77
C ARG A 196 -12.48 5.75 8.42
N LYS A 197 -13.13 6.36 7.43
CA LYS A 197 -12.75 7.69 6.94
C LYS A 197 -12.95 8.76 8.00
N ASP A 198 -14.10 8.76 8.66
CA ASP A 198 -14.41 9.74 9.71
C ASP A 198 -13.38 9.74 10.84
N PHE A 199 -12.93 8.55 11.26
CA PHE A 199 -11.84 8.41 12.22
C PHE A 199 -10.53 9.00 11.69
N LEU A 200 -10.08 8.62 10.49
CA LEU A 200 -8.79 9.08 9.97
C LEU A 200 -8.80 10.58 9.63
N ASP A 201 -9.92 11.09 9.12
CA ASP A 201 -10.11 12.50 8.78
C ASP A 201 -10.10 13.37 10.06
N ASP A 202 -10.68 12.90 11.18
CA ASP A 202 -10.56 13.58 12.49
C ASP A 202 -9.10 13.64 12.96
N ILE A 203 -8.37 12.53 12.84
CA ILE A 203 -6.94 12.48 13.22
C ILE A 203 -6.11 13.44 12.36
N ASP A 204 -6.29 13.43 11.04
CA ASP A 204 -5.58 14.35 10.13
C ASP A 204 -5.92 15.82 10.47
N TYR A 205 -7.21 16.12 10.71
CA TYR A 205 -7.64 17.46 11.10
C TYR A 205 -6.97 17.91 12.41
N ARG A 206 -7.00 17.09 13.46
CA ARG A 206 -6.44 17.42 14.77
C ARG A 206 -4.92 17.60 14.73
N LEU A 207 -4.21 16.73 14.01
CA LEU A 207 -2.75 16.84 13.82
C LEU A 207 -2.34 18.11 13.08
N ARG A 208 -3.11 18.52 12.07
CA ARG A 208 -2.84 19.76 11.32
C ARG A 208 -3.21 21.00 12.10
N ALA A 209 -4.26 20.95 12.91
CA ALA A 209 -4.74 22.07 13.69
C ALA A 209 -3.82 22.38 14.88
N ASP A 210 -3.34 21.35 15.58
CA ASP A 210 -2.52 21.50 16.79
C ASP A 210 -1.53 20.34 16.98
N PRO A 211 -0.42 20.32 16.21
CA PRO A 211 0.54 19.22 16.26
C PRO A 211 1.30 19.14 17.60
N GLU A 212 1.57 20.27 18.25
CA GLU A 212 2.37 20.30 19.49
C GLU A 212 1.64 19.68 20.68
N ASN A 213 0.31 19.75 20.70
CA ASN A 213 -0.50 19.18 21.77
C ASN A 213 -1.10 17.81 21.43
N PHE A 214 -0.90 17.31 20.21
CA PHE A 214 -1.38 15.98 19.84
C PHE A 214 -0.53 14.88 20.50
N LYS A 215 -1.15 14.00 21.30
CA LYS A 215 -0.44 12.98 22.09
C LYS A 215 -0.65 11.54 21.61
N GLY A 216 -1.55 11.32 20.64
CA GLY A 216 -2.02 9.98 20.30
C GLY A 216 -2.61 9.24 21.52
N ILE A 217 -2.55 7.91 21.47
CA ILE A 217 -2.80 7.01 22.58
C ILE A 217 -1.45 6.69 23.23
N LEU A 218 -1.30 7.11 24.48
CA LEU A 218 -0.19 6.69 25.32
C LEU A 218 -0.48 5.26 25.80
N SER A 219 0.15 4.27 25.16
CA SER A 219 0.02 2.84 25.51
C SER A 219 1.18 2.35 26.34
#